data_AF-A0A401VX54-F1
#
_entry.id   AF-A0A401VX54-F1
#
_cell.length_a   1.000
_cell.length_b   1.000
_cell.length_c   1.000
_cell.angle_alpha   90.00
_cell.angle_beta   90.00
_cell.angle_gamma   90.00
#
_symmetry.space_group_name_H-M   'P 1'
#
loop_
_entity.id
_entity.type
_entity.pdbx_description
1 polymer ?
#
loop_
_entity_poly.entity_id
_entity_poly.type
_entity_poly.pdbx_seq_one_letter_code
_entity_poly.pdbx_strand_id
1 'polypeptide(L)' 'MVTSDDIGKRVQDDAGRVGILCDVIEGYRDPTVRPDGRPVQAVAFLRPVGGGCEWLVPPGAVCLA' A
#
# COMPACT_ATOMS: atom_id res chain seq x y z
N MET A 1 3.56 0.49 -11.14
CA MET A 1 3.44 1.33 -9.93
C MET A 1 2.06 1.94 -9.96
N VAL A 2 1.27 1.70 -8.93
CA VAL A 2 -0.07 2.29 -8.79
C VAL A 2 0.01 3.74 -8.34
N THR A 3 -0.98 4.55 -8.72
CA THR A 3 -1.11 5.96 -8.30
C THR A 3 -2.47 6.21 -7.64
N SER A 4 -2.70 7.44 -7.17
CA SER A 4 -3.99 7.86 -6.62
C SER A 4 -5.15 7.71 -7.62
N ASP A 5 -4.88 7.73 -8.93
CA ASP A 5 -5.89 7.49 -9.99
C ASP A 5 -6.38 6.02 -10.03
N ASP A 6 -5.69 5.12 -9.34
CA ASP A 6 -6.05 3.72 -9.24
C ASP A 6 -6.88 3.39 -7.99
N ILE A 7 -7.18 4.39 -7.15
CA ILE A 7 -7.99 4.19 -5.94
C ILE A 7 -9.36 3.59 -6.31
N GLY A 8 -9.77 2.59 -5.53
CA GLY A 8 -10.98 1.79 -5.76
C GLY A 8 -10.78 0.61 -6.71
N LYS A 9 -9.66 0.53 -7.43
CA LYS A 9 -9.37 -0.61 -8.32
C LYS A 9 -8.86 -1.81 -7.54
N ARG A 10 -9.08 -2.99 -8.14
CA ARG A 10 -8.51 -4.25 -7.67
C ARG A 10 -7.02 -4.30 -8.04
N VAL A 11 -6.20 -4.69 -7.07
CA VAL A 11 -4.75 -4.74 -7.20
C VAL A 11 -4.19 -6.01 -6.58
N GLN A 12 -3.00 -6.41 -7.04
CA GLN A 12 -2.24 -7.52 -6.50
C GLN A 12 -0.82 -7.06 -6.15
N ASP A 13 -0.33 -7.48 -4.98
CA ASP A 13 1.05 -7.22 -4.58
C ASP A 13 2.02 -8.35 -4.98
N ASP A 14 3.32 -8.12 -4.82
CA ASP A 14 4.37 -9.09 -5.15
C ASP A 14 4.29 -10.42 -4.34
N ALA A 15 3.60 -10.42 -3.20
CA ALA A 15 3.34 -11.62 -2.41
C ALA A 15 2.10 -12.39 -2.91
N GLY A 16 1.46 -11.93 -3.98
CA GLY A 16 0.27 -12.51 -4.59
C GLY A 16 -1.03 -12.17 -3.87
N ARG A 17 -1.01 -11.30 -2.84
CA ARG A 17 -2.23 -10.91 -2.11
C ARG A 17 -3.04 -9.94 -2.95
N VAL A 18 -4.35 -10.13 -2.96
CA VAL A 18 -5.28 -9.34 -3.76
C VAL A 18 -6.15 -8.46 -2.87
N GLY A 19 -6.23 -7.18 -3.20
CA GLY A 19 -6.96 -6.18 -2.44
C GLY A 19 -7.56 -5.10 -3.34
N ILE A 20 -8.23 -4.15 -2.70
CA ILE A 20 -8.65 -2.89 -3.30
C ILE A 20 -7.68 -1.81 -2.84
N LEU A 21 -7.17 -1.01 -3.79
CA LEU A 21 -6.37 0.17 -3.45
C LEU A 21 -7.28 1.21 -2.80
N CYS A 22 -7.01 1.54 -1.53
CA CYS A 22 -7.80 2.51 -0.78
C CYS A 22 -7.15 3.89 -0.77
N ASP A 23 -5.82 3.96 -0.75
CA ASP A 23 -5.08 5.23 -0.79
C ASP A 23 -3.64 5.01 -1.26
N VAL A 24 -3.00 6.08 -1.73
CA VAL A 24 -1.55 6.18 -1.94
C VAL A 24 -1.05 7.33 -1.06
N ILE A 25 -0.41 6.98 0.05
CA ILE A 25 0.04 7.92 1.07
C ILE A 25 1.48 8.31 0.78
N GLU A 26 1.64 9.53 0.28
CA GLU A 26 2.95 10.16 0.16
C GLU A 26 3.46 10.60 1.54
N GLY A 27 4.76 10.48 1.76
CA GLY A 27 5.38 10.98 2.99
C GLY A 27 5.15 10.13 4.24
N TYR A 28 4.73 8.87 4.08
CA TYR A 28 4.50 7.95 5.19
C TYR A 28 5.79 7.69 5.99
N ARG A 29 5.64 7.66 7.31
CA ARG A 29 6.71 7.44 8.29
C ARG A 29 6.34 6.25 9.16
N ASP A 30 6.96 5.11 8.93
CA ASP A 30 6.65 3.86 9.62
C ASP A 30 6.79 4.00 11.16
N PRO A 31 5.69 3.90 11.93
CA PRO A 31 5.70 4.06 13.38
C PRO A 31 6.50 2.98 14.11
N THR A 32 6.73 1.83 13.48
CA THR A 32 7.49 0.71 14.06
C THR A 32 9.00 0.94 14.01
N VAL A 33 9.46 1.82 13.12
CA VAL A 33 10.86 2.23 13.02
C VAL A 33 11.14 3.33 14.06
N ARG A 34 12.33 3.30 14.68
CA ARG A 34 12.73 4.32 15.68
C ARG A 34 12.62 5.74 15.10
N PRO A 35 12.26 6.76 15.91
CA PRO A 35 12.04 8.12 15.41
C PRO A 35 13.28 8.74 14.75
N ASP A 36 14.45 8.56 15.35
CA ASP A 36 15.72 9.04 14.81
C ASP A 36 16.07 8.34 13.50
N GLY A 37 16.09 9.10 12.41
CA GLY A 37 16.41 8.60 11.08
C GLY A 37 15.28 7.81 10.40
N ARG A 38 14.04 7.90 10.91
CA ARG A 38 12.89 7.23 10.28
C ARG A 38 12.73 7.68 8.82
N PRO A 39 12.82 6.76 7.84
CA PRO A 39 12.70 7.13 6.45
C PRO A 39 11.28 7.58 6.12
N VAL A 40 11.20 8.54 5.20
CA VAL A 40 9.96 8.99 4.58
C VAL A 40 9.80 8.22 3.27
N GLN A 41 8.64 7.58 3.08
CA GLN A 41 8.39 6.76 1.89
C GLN A 41 6.93 6.87 1.43
N ALA A 42 6.67 6.57 0.16
CA ALA A 42 5.32 6.38 -0.33
C ALA A 42 4.84 4.96 0.01
N VAL A 43 3.56 4.82 0.38
CA VAL A 43 2.92 3.51 0.62
C VAL A 43 1.54 3.46 -0.03
N ALA A 44 1.20 2.32 -0.61
CA ALA A 44 -0.14 1.98 -1.03
C ALA A 44 -0.86 1.30 0.15
N PHE A 45 -2.04 1.80 0.49
CA PHE A 45 -2.91 1.25 1.52
C PHE A 45 -3.99 0.38 0.89
N LEU A 46 -3.99 -0.91 1.26
CA LEU A 46 -4.78 -1.94 0.61
C LEU A 46 -5.76 -2.59 1.59
N ARG A 47 -6.99 -2.80 1.12
CA ARG A 47 -8.00 -3.60 1.83
C ARG A 47 -8.17 -4.97 1.17
N PRO A 48 -8.20 -6.08 1.93
CA PRO A 48 -8.36 -7.41 1.34
C PRO A 48 -9.74 -7.60 0.70
N VAL A 49 -9.77 -8.28 -0.44
CA VAL A 49 -11.02 -8.82 -0.99
C VAL A 49 -11.37 -10.11 -0.23
N GLY A 50 -12.54 -10.14 0.42
CA GLY A 50 -12.99 -11.30 1.20
C GLY A 50 -12.78 -11.19 2.72
N GLY A 51 -12.35 -10.03 3.21
CA GLY A 51 -12.13 -9.78 4.64
C GLY A 51 -10.69 -10.07 5.08
N GLY A 52 -10.37 -9.69 6.32
CA GLY A 52 -9.00 -9.74 6.87
C GLY A 52 -8.47 -8.37 7.25
N CYS A 53 -7.17 -8.28 7.53
CA CYS A 53 -6.52 -7.04 7.91
C CYS A 53 -6.06 -6.25 6.69
N GLU A 54 -6.25 -4.95 6.73
CA GLU A 54 -5.66 -4.00 5.78
C GLU A 54 -4.12 -4.01 5.92
N TRP A 55 -3.41 -3.66 4.85
CA TRP A 55 -1.96 -3.65 4.85
C TRP A 55 -1.36 -2.53 4.00
N LEU A 56 -0.10 -2.21 4.28
CA LEU A 56 0.70 -1.21 3.57
C LEU A 56 1.82 -1.91 2.80
N VAL A 57 2.06 -1.44 1.57
CA VAL A 57 3.16 -1.91 0.70
C VAL A 57 3.71 -0.73 -0.12
N PRO A 58 4.95 -0.80 -0.62
CA PRO A 58 5.44 0.17 -1.58
C PRO A 58 4.55 0.20 -2.83
N PRO A 59 4.16 1.37 -3.39
CA PRO A 59 3.29 1.43 -4.56
C PRO A 59 3.91 0.79 -5.83
N GLY A 60 5.24 0.66 -5.85
CA GLY A 60 5.97 -0.03 -6.91
C GLY A 60 5.82 -1.56 -6.86
N ALA A 61 5.48 -2.12 -5.69
CA ALA A 61 5.29 -3.56 -5.45
C ALA A 61 3.84 -4.00 -5.65
N VAL A 62 3.05 -3.20 -6.37
CA VAL A 62 1.62 -3.40 -6.60
C VAL A 62 1.29 -3.13 -8.07
N CYS A 63 0.48 -4.02 -8.64
CA CYS A 63 -0.03 -3.93 -10.01
C CYS A 63 -1.57 -4.01 -10.01
N LEU A 64 -2.20 -3.43 -11.03
CA LEU A 64 -3.61 -3.64 -11.30
C LEU A 64 -3.87 -5.13 -11.59
N ALA A 65 -4.94 -5.67 -11.00
CA ALA A 65 -5.31 -7.08 -11.09
C ALA A 65 -6.54 -7.30 -11.96
#